data_AF-A0A9X8ZZU4-F1
#
_entry.id   AF-A0A9X8ZZU4-F1
#
_cell.length_a   1.000
_cell.length_b   1.000
_cell.length_c   1.000
_cell.angle_alpha   90.00
_cell.angle_beta   90.00
_cell.angle_gamma   90.00
#
_symmetry.space_group_name_H-M   'P 1'
#
loop_
_entity.id
_entity.type
_entity.pdbx_description
1 polymer ?
#
loop_
_entity_poly.entity_id
_entity_poly.type
_entity_poly.pdbx_seq_one_letter_code
_entity_poly.pdbx_strand_id
1 'polypeptide(L)'
;KAQYKDKEKHNKELSRLESNVTYITCNLTKEGPMQDELFRKALYNIIHGYTIVQELGGERGEVAKKLILAGESIVEIEEDVESLIKRSNYHNEVLQLYTFTGRDHVEDAQWIQKECAKYGIRVENNFLEIEELLEVSTIQ
;
A
#
# COMPACT_ATOMS: atom_id res chain seq x y z
N LYS A 1 35.13 -17.19 29.50
CA LYS A 1 33.82 -16.48 29.53
C LYS A 1 33.89 -15.01 29.06
N ALA A 2 34.89 -14.60 28.27
CA ALA A 2 35.00 -13.22 27.77
C ALA A 2 34.76 -13.05 26.26
N GLN A 3 34.90 -14.11 25.45
CA GLN A 3 34.84 -14.00 23.98
C GLN A 3 33.42 -14.12 23.36
N TYR A 4 32.39 -14.38 24.16
CA TYR A 4 31.00 -14.45 23.66
C TYR A 4 30.25 -13.12 23.73
N LYS A 5 30.70 -12.17 24.57
CA LYS A 5 30.03 -10.87 24.73
C LYS A 5 30.38 -9.86 23.63
N ASP A 6 31.53 -10.00 22.97
CA ASP A 6 31.95 -9.09 21.89
C ASP A 6 31.26 -9.40 20.55
N LYS A 7 30.91 -10.66 20.28
CA LYS A 7 30.17 -11.02 19.05
C LYS A 7 28.73 -10.54 19.04
N GLU A 8 28.07 -10.48 20.20
CA GLU A 8 26.71 -9.92 20.31
C GLU A 8 26.69 -8.39 20.15
N LYS A 9 27.76 -7.69 20.59
CA LYS A 9 27.87 -6.24 20.42
C LYS A 9 28.11 -5.83 18.97
N HIS A 10 28.91 -6.58 18.22
CA HIS A 10 29.17 -6.27 16.81
C HIS A 10 27.98 -6.55 15.88
N ASN A 11 27.08 -7.47 16.25
CA ASN A 11 25.86 -7.71 15.46
C ASN A 11 24.79 -6.62 15.61
N LYS A 12 24.88 -5.79 16.66
CA LYS A 12 23.92 -4.69 16.90
C LYS A 12 24.25 -3.42 16.11
N GLU A 13 25.48 -3.29 15.60
CA GLU A 13 25.92 -2.11 14.83
C GLU A 13 25.70 -2.26 13.32
N LEU A 14 25.38 -3.46 12.83
CA LEU A 14 25.15 -3.75 11.40
C LEU A 14 23.68 -3.78 10.98
N SER A 15 22.72 -3.75 11.92
CA SER A 15 21.32 -3.50 11.59
C SER A 15 21.09 -2.00 11.43
N ARG A 16 21.68 -1.38 10.41
CA ARG A 16 21.03 -0.20 9.81
C ARG A 16 19.69 -0.73 9.30
N LEU A 17 18.64 -0.51 10.09
CA LEU A 17 17.26 -0.81 9.71
C LEU A 17 17.04 -0.15 8.34
N GLU A 18 17.06 -0.94 7.27
CA GLU A 18 16.64 -0.43 5.98
C GLU A 18 15.20 0.02 6.16
N SER A 19 15.02 1.31 5.94
CA SER A 19 13.81 2.04 6.24
C SER A 19 13.04 2.18 4.94
N ASN A 20 12.42 1.09 4.52
CA ASN A 20 11.66 1.02 3.28
C ASN A 20 10.18 1.30 3.56
N VAL A 21 9.54 2.05 2.66
CA VAL A 21 8.10 2.31 2.71
C VAL A 21 7.48 1.89 1.39
N THR A 22 6.51 0.98 1.47
CA THR A 22 5.64 0.64 0.34
C THR A 22 4.42 1.55 0.37
N TYR A 23 4.07 2.12 -0.78
CA TYR A 23 2.94 3.03 -0.92
C TYR A 23 2.22 2.83 -2.25
N ILE A 24 0.97 3.28 -2.31
CA ILE A 24 0.14 3.27 -3.52
C ILE A 24 0.03 4.70 -4.03
N THR A 25 0.19 4.87 -5.33
CA THR A 25 -0.01 6.15 -6.02
C THR A 25 -1.34 6.15 -6.76
N CYS A 26 -2.12 7.22 -6.62
CA CYS A 26 -3.34 7.45 -7.40
C CYS A 26 -3.03 8.38 -8.59
N ASN A 27 -3.35 7.95 -9.81
CA ASN A 27 -3.20 8.81 -10.98
C ASN A 27 -4.39 9.78 -11.08
N LEU A 28 -4.15 11.06 -10.73
CA LEU A 28 -5.16 12.12 -10.76
C LEU A 28 -5.34 12.77 -12.14
N THR A 29 -4.43 12.50 -13.08
CA THR A 29 -4.51 13.03 -14.44
C THR A 29 -5.55 12.29 -15.27
N LYS A 30 -5.79 11.01 -14.99
CA LYS A 30 -6.85 10.21 -15.60
C LYS A 30 -8.22 10.69 -15.11
N GLU A 31 -9.13 10.88 -16.05
CA GLU A 31 -10.55 11.01 -15.72
C GLU A 31 -11.03 9.73 -15.05
N GLY A 32 -11.78 9.86 -13.96
CA GLY A 32 -12.34 8.72 -13.23
C GLY A 32 -12.29 8.88 -11.72
N PRO A 33 -12.55 7.79 -10.97
CA PRO A 33 -12.82 7.85 -9.54
C PRO A 33 -11.59 8.26 -8.72
N MET A 34 -10.37 8.15 -9.28
CA MET A 34 -9.15 8.62 -8.62
C MET A 34 -9.16 10.14 -8.40
N GLN A 35 -9.88 10.93 -9.20
CA GLN A 35 -9.98 12.39 -9.01
C GLN A 35 -10.86 12.77 -7.81
N ASP A 36 -11.74 11.87 -7.37
CA ASP A 36 -12.63 12.09 -6.24
C ASP A 36 -11.90 11.86 -4.90
N GLU A 37 -11.85 12.89 -4.06
CA GLU A 37 -11.21 12.80 -2.74
C GLU A 37 -11.93 11.84 -1.78
N LEU A 38 -13.26 11.78 -1.81
CA LEU A 38 -14.03 10.86 -0.96
C LEU A 38 -13.74 9.41 -1.33
N PHE A 39 -13.63 9.13 -2.63
CA PHE A 39 -13.25 7.79 -3.07
C PHE A 39 -11.82 7.42 -2.65
N ARG A 40 -10.86 8.35 -2.76
CA ARG A 40 -9.50 8.12 -2.25
C ARG A 40 -9.46 7.90 -0.74
N LYS A 41 -10.29 8.59 0.04
CA LYS A 41 -10.43 8.34 1.49
C LYS A 41 -10.99 6.95 1.77
N ALA A 42 -11.98 6.49 1.00
CA ALA A 42 -12.50 5.12 1.12
C ALA A 42 -11.40 4.08 0.85
N LEU A 43 -10.65 4.24 -0.25
CA LEU A 43 -9.52 3.35 -0.58
C LEU A 43 -8.44 3.36 0.50
N TYR A 44 -8.11 4.54 1.05
CA TYR A 44 -7.18 4.65 2.16
C TYR A 44 -7.67 3.84 3.36
N ASN A 45 -8.93 3.98 3.78
CA ASN A 45 -9.49 3.22 4.91
C ASN A 45 -9.52 1.70 4.69
N ILE A 46 -9.73 1.24 3.45
CA ILE A 46 -9.74 -0.19 3.11
C ILE A 46 -8.33 -0.77 3.19
N ILE A 47 -7.33 -0.06 2.65
CA ILE A 47 -6.00 -0.61 2.39
C ILE A 47 -5.01 -0.28 3.53
N HIS A 48 -5.06 0.95 4.04
CA HIS A 48 -4.11 1.46 5.00
C HIS A 48 -4.48 1.01 6.42
N GLY A 49 -3.80 -0.01 6.93
CA GLY A 49 -4.01 -0.44 8.31
C GLY A 49 -3.16 -1.62 8.74
N TYR A 50 -3.36 -2.03 10.00
CA TYR A 50 -2.65 -3.16 10.59
C TYR A 50 -3.03 -4.50 9.96
N THR A 51 -4.18 -4.58 9.29
CA THR A 51 -4.70 -5.83 8.71
C THR A 51 -3.76 -6.43 7.67
N ILE A 52 -3.25 -5.64 6.71
CA ILE A 52 -2.33 -6.16 5.69
C ILE A 52 -1.01 -6.65 6.31
N VAL A 53 -0.52 -5.93 7.33
CA VAL A 53 0.69 -6.28 8.09
C VAL A 53 0.49 -7.60 8.83
N GLN A 54 -0.67 -7.77 9.49
CA GLN A 54 -0.99 -8.97 10.26
C GLN A 54 -1.29 -10.19 9.39
N GLU A 55 -2.00 -10.01 8.29
CA GLU A 55 -2.43 -11.11 7.41
C GLU A 55 -1.29 -11.63 6.52
N LEU A 56 -0.48 -10.72 5.94
CA LEU A 56 0.57 -11.10 4.99
C LEU A 56 1.93 -11.29 5.68
N GLY A 57 2.24 -10.52 6.73
CA GLY A 57 3.54 -10.58 7.41
C GLY A 57 4.73 -10.40 6.46
N GLY A 58 5.79 -11.16 6.68
CA GLY A 58 7.03 -11.07 5.91
C GLY A 58 7.83 -9.82 6.26
N GLU A 59 8.31 -9.09 5.25
CA GLU A 59 9.07 -7.84 5.42
C GLU A 59 8.18 -6.65 5.85
N ARG A 60 6.87 -6.84 5.96
CA ARG A 60 5.90 -5.83 6.41
C ARG A 60 6.01 -5.66 7.93
N GLY A 61 6.84 -4.71 8.37
CA GLY A 61 7.15 -4.52 9.80
C GLY A 61 6.11 -3.71 10.58
N GLU A 62 5.67 -2.56 10.04
CA GLU A 62 4.72 -1.68 10.70
C GLU A 62 3.89 -0.88 9.69
N VAL A 63 2.75 -0.33 10.15
CA VAL A 63 1.93 0.56 9.34
C VAL A 63 2.65 1.88 9.12
N ALA A 64 2.88 2.23 7.86
CA ALA A 64 3.62 3.43 7.50
C ALA A 64 2.86 4.71 7.84
N LYS A 65 3.27 5.44 8.88
CA LYS A 65 2.60 6.71 9.24
C LYS A 65 2.91 7.87 8.29
N LYS A 66 4.03 7.78 7.55
CA LYS A 66 4.51 8.80 6.60
C LYS A 66 5.39 8.15 5.53
N LEU A 67 5.52 8.83 4.39
CA LEU A 67 6.48 8.48 3.33
C LEU A 67 7.95 8.64 3.79
N ILE A 68 8.20 9.60 4.69
CA ILE A 68 9.50 9.84 5.33
C ILE A 68 9.33 9.59 6.82
N LEU A 69 10.19 8.76 7.42
CA LEU A 69 10.17 8.34 8.84
C LEU A 69 10.55 9.47 9.83
N ALA A 70 9.92 10.64 9.72
CA ALA A 70 10.09 11.76 10.63
C ALA A 70 8.74 12.28 11.13
N GLY A 71 8.38 11.90 12.36
CA GLY A 71 7.26 12.43 13.12
C GLY A 71 5.94 11.67 12.95
N GLU A 72 5.09 11.79 13.96
CA GLU A 72 3.91 10.94 14.16
C GLU A 72 2.62 11.66 13.76
N SER A 73 1.88 11.11 12.80
CA SER A 73 0.40 11.16 12.80
C SER A 73 -0.14 10.26 11.69
N ILE A 74 -0.94 9.26 12.06
CA ILE A 74 -1.81 8.55 11.11
C ILE A 74 -2.98 9.47 10.83
N VAL A 75 -3.43 9.57 9.57
CA VAL A 75 -4.70 10.24 9.26
C VAL A 75 -5.83 9.35 9.78
N GLU A 76 -6.43 9.74 10.91
CA GLU A 76 -7.68 9.13 11.37
C GLU A 76 -8.83 9.65 10.51
N ILE A 77 -9.47 8.74 9.78
CA ILE A 77 -10.68 9.05 9.01
C ILE A 77 -11.83 8.40 9.78
N GLU A 78 -12.59 9.21 10.52
CA GLU A 78 -13.73 8.75 11.34
C GLU A 78 -14.94 8.30 10.51
N GLU A 79 -14.94 8.57 9.21
CA GLU A 79 -16.05 8.24 8.31
C GLU A 79 -16.01 6.78 7.87
N ASP A 80 -17.18 6.14 7.95
CA ASP A 80 -17.44 4.79 7.44
C ASP A 80 -17.18 4.67 5.92
N VAL A 81 -16.60 3.55 5.49
CA VAL A 81 -16.17 3.32 4.10
C VAL A 81 -17.36 3.36 3.14
N GLU A 82 -18.48 2.71 3.49
CA GLU A 82 -19.67 2.68 2.66
C GLU A 82 -20.31 4.07 2.51
N SER A 83 -20.25 4.91 3.56
CA SER A 83 -20.67 6.31 3.50
C SER A 83 -19.81 7.13 2.54
N LEU A 84 -18.48 6.97 2.60
CA LEU A 84 -17.55 7.65 1.69
C LEU A 84 -17.80 7.24 0.24
N ILE A 85 -17.95 5.95 -0.04
CA ILE A 85 -18.22 5.43 -1.40
C ILE A 85 -19.53 5.99 -1.94
N LYS A 86 -20.63 5.95 -1.17
CA LYS A 86 -21.95 6.44 -1.61
C LYS A 86 -21.99 7.92 -1.99
N ARG A 87 -21.13 8.73 -1.37
CA ARG A 87 -21.05 10.18 -1.62
C ARG A 87 -20.02 10.55 -2.67
N SER A 88 -19.17 9.61 -3.07
CA SER A 88 -18.20 9.79 -4.13
C SER A 88 -18.84 9.65 -5.51
N ASN A 89 -18.07 9.99 -6.54
CA ASN A 89 -18.39 9.80 -7.95
C ASN A 89 -17.95 8.42 -8.48
N TYR A 90 -17.77 7.42 -7.62
CA TYR A 90 -17.50 6.05 -8.04
C TYR A 90 -18.79 5.38 -8.54
N HIS A 91 -18.78 4.92 -9.79
CA HIS A 91 -19.91 4.30 -10.48
C HIS A 91 -19.61 2.84 -10.87
N ASN A 92 -18.87 2.11 -10.02
CA ASN A 92 -18.47 0.72 -10.25
C ASN A 92 -17.45 0.52 -11.38
N GLU A 93 -16.64 1.54 -11.66
CA GLU A 93 -15.51 1.44 -12.58
C GLU A 93 -14.54 0.34 -12.12
N VAL A 94 -13.85 -0.28 -13.09
CA VAL A 94 -12.78 -1.22 -12.78
C VAL A 94 -11.47 -0.45 -12.60
N LEU A 95 -10.93 -0.47 -11.38
CA LEU A 95 -9.64 0.11 -11.09
C LEU A 95 -8.53 -0.81 -11.61
N GLN A 96 -7.54 -0.22 -12.26
CA GLN A 96 -6.37 -0.94 -12.73
C GLN A 96 -5.21 -0.72 -11.76
N LEU A 97 -4.77 -1.78 -11.08
CA LEU A 97 -3.62 -1.75 -10.16
C LEU A 97 -2.40 -2.32 -10.89
N TYR A 98 -1.38 -1.50 -11.08
CA TYR A 98 -0.13 -1.88 -11.71
C TYR A 98 0.96 -2.04 -10.66
N THR A 99 1.69 -3.15 -10.69
CA THR A 99 2.79 -3.41 -9.77
C THR A 99 3.78 -4.42 -10.35
N PHE A 100 4.89 -4.64 -9.67
CA PHE A 100 5.93 -5.58 -10.10
C PHE A 100 5.51 -7.04 -9.96
N THR A 101 6.20 -7.94 -10.68
CA THR A 101 6.03 -9.40 -10.61
C THR A 101 6.64 -10.04 -9.35
N GLY A 102 7.33 -9.26 -8.52
CA GLY A 102 7.89 -9.70 -7.23
C GLY A 102 6.83 -10.28 -6.30
N ARG A 103 7.20 -11.30 -5.53
CA ARG A 103 6.25 -12.08 -4.71
C ARG A 103 5.44 -11.22 -3.73
N ASP A 104 6.12 -10.35 -3.00
CA ASP A 104 5.53 -9.41 -2.04
C ASP A 104 4.53 -8.46 -2.73
N HIS A 105 4.90 -7.93 -3.89
CA HIS A 105 4.03 -7.09 -4.72
C HIS A 105 2.77 -7.83 -5.22
N VAL A 106 2.92 -9.09 -5.63
CA VAL A 106 1.81 -9.95 -6.06
C VAL A 106 0.86 -10.24 -4.89
N GLU A 107 1.42 -10.59 -3.72
CA GLU A 107 0.66 -10.84 -2.50
C GLU A 107 -0.12 -9.60 -2.06
N ASP A 108 0.52 -8.42 -2.06
CA ASP A 108 -0.11 -7.14 -1.72
C ASP A 108 -1.27 -6.80 -2.67
N ALA A 109 -1.05 -6.91 -3.99
CA ALA A 109 -2.07 -6.59 -4.98
C ALA A 109 -3.27 -7.53 -4.92
N GLN A 110 -3.04 -8.83 -4.67
CA GLN A 110 -4.12 -9.80 -4.48
C GLN A 110 -4.91 -9.54 -3.21
N TRP A 111 -4.22 -9.16 -2.13
CA TRP A 111 -4.87 -8.77 -0.89
C TRP A 111 -5.72 -7.52 -1.07
N ILE A 112 -5.18 -6.46 -1.69
CA ILE A 112 -5.91 -5.22 -2.00
C ILE A 112 -7.15 -5.53 -2.83
N GLN A 113 -7.03 -6.32 -3.88
CA GLN A 113 -8.16 -6.73 -4.72
C GLN A 113 -9.27 -7.40 -3.90
N LYS A 114 -8.91 -8.34 -3.03
CA LYS A 114 -9.86 -9.06 -2.16
C LYS A 114 -10.54 -8.13 -1.16
N GLU A 115 -9.79 -7.22 -0.54
CA GLU A 115 -10.33 -6.28 0.45
C GLU A 115 -11.26 -5.24 -0.20
N CYS A 116 -10.87 -4.68 -1.34
CA CYS A 116 -11.71 -3.79 -2.13
C CYS A 116 -13.04 -4.47 -2.55
N ALA A 117 -12.98 -5.75 -2.92
CA ALA A 117 -14.17 -6.49 -3.35
C ALA A 117 -15.26 -6.60 -2.25
N LYS A 118 -14.89 -6.54 -0.95
CA LYS A 118 -15.85 -6.53 0.17
C LYS A 118 -16.80 -5.33 0.12
N TYR A 119 -16.37 -4.24 -0.50
CA TYR A 119 -17.11 -2.97 -0.62
C TYR A 119 -17.68 -2.75 -2.03
N GLY A 120 -17.66 -3.77 -2.89
CA GLY A 120 -18.09 -3.65 -4.29
C GLY A 120 -17.10 -2.90 -5.20
N ILE A 121 -15.87 -2.69 -4.74
CA ILE A 121 -14.82 -2.05 -5.55
C ILE A 121 -14.14 -3.11 -6.41
N ARG A 122 -14.14 -2.91 -7.73
CA ARG A 122 -13.53 -3.84 -8.68
C ARG A 122 -12.09 -3.41 -8.98
N VAL A 123 -11.13 -4.27 -8.68
CA VAL A 123 -9.71 -4.04 -8.98
C VAL A 123 -9.21 -5.16 -9.89
N GLU A 124 -8.50 -4.80 -10.95
CA GLU A 124 -7.77 -5.71 -11.83
C GLU A 124 -6.26 -5.49 -11.65
N ASN A 125 -5.55 -6.57 -11.35
CA ASN A 125 -4.11 -6.54 -11.11
C ASN A 125 -3.35 -6.77 -12.41
N ASN A 126 -2.41 -5.87 -12.70
CA ASN A 126 -1.52 -5.91 -13.84
C ASN A 126 -0.08 -6.03 -13.32
N PHE A 127 0.51 -7.22 -13.46
CA PHE A 127 1.87 -7.50 -13.03
C PHE A 127 2.83 -7.31 -14.20
N LEU A 128 3.83 -6.46 -14.00
CA LEU A 128 4.75 -6.02 -15.04
C LEU A 128 6.20 -6.17 -14.59
N GLU A 129 7.08 -6.38 -15.56
CA GLU A 129 8.52 -6.30 -15.30
C GLU A 129 8.93 -4.84 -15.06
N ILE A 130 10.10 -4.64 -14.43
CA ILE A 130 10.54 -3.30 -14.01
C ILE A 130 10.64 -2.36 -15.22
N GLU A 131 11.16 -2.85 -16.33
CA GLU A 131 11.33 -2.07 -17.55
C GLU A 131 9.99 -1.55 -18.08
N GLU A 132 8.92 -2.35 -17.99
CA GLU A 132 7.60 -2.00 -18.50
C GLU A 132 6.88 -0.99 -17.60
N LEU A 133 7.02 -1.14 -16.27
CA LEU A 133 6.36 -0.25 -15.31
C LEU A 133 6.96 1.17 -15.33
N LEU A 134 8.23 1.31 -15.72
CA LEU A 134 8.91 2.61 -15.82
C LEU A 134 8.57 3.38 -17.10
N GLU A 135 7.90 2.74 -18.07
CA GLU A 135 7.46 3.39 -19.30
C GLU A 135 6.21 4.25 -19.08
N VAL A 136 6.26 5.51 -19.52
CA VAL A 136 5.16 6.47 -19.33
C VAL A 136 3.86 5.98 -19.97
N SER A 137 3.95 5.31 -21.13
CA SER A 137 2.79 4.77 -21.86
C SER A 137 2.02 3.70 -21.08
N THR A 138 2.65 3.05 -20.10
CA THR A 138 2.05 1.95 -19.35
C THR A 138 0.99 2.43 -18.34
N ILE A 139 1.14 3.65 -17.82
CA ILE A 139 0.29 4.19 -16.74
C ILE A 139 -0.58 5.36 -17.25
N GLN A 140 -0.54 5.66 -18.56
CA GLN A 140 -1.35 6.67 -19.25
C GLN A 140 -2.81 6.30 -19.42
#